data_AF-A0A7C8JZS6-F1
#
_entry.id   AF-A0A7C8JZS6-F1
#
_cell.length_a   1.000
_cell.length_b   1.000
_cell.length_c   1.000
_cell.angle_alpha   90.00
_cell.angle_beta   90.00
_cell.angle_gamma   90.00
#
_symmetry.space_group_name_H-M   'P 1'
#
loop_
_entity.id
_entity.type
_entity.pdbx_description
1 polymer ?
#
loop_
_entity_poly.entity_id
_entity_poly.type
_entity_poly.pdbx_seq_one_letter_code
_entity_poly.pdbx_strand_id
1 'polypeptide(L)'
;MKVSIIAAATALLALATAAPTPQDFDGEFIDSIPAPTAQGAPAGATKSGPDVDVDALVESTVSDISKRGAISKRGVASDNFVKVFDNWTGSTQTGGYLTFKLLPSYDVDLCATKCLANTGCVFFNIYDETNPAGLLHKCALYSMPSTKGAATNFGGQDHGGVISVKSLSAGYKKKALQEDVPGYHYECFGDASINAPQPGPVDPYMGVSFTTTSPSVCAAACDAKTAYNLKQAPLNGTYRACNFFDFYNVYRDSIPYQTACTFYLISYDASFATNFGQKRNGYQYSIGESCGYTRDVLIGVDGIATKV
;
A
#
# COMPACT_ATOMS: atom_id res chain seq x y z
N MET A 1 -68.53 28.25 14.82
CA MET A 1 -67.39 27.33 14.57
C MET A 1 -66.56 27.92 13.44
N LYS A 2 -65.44 28.59 13.77
CA LYS A 2 -64.47 29.10 12.78
C LYS A 2 -63.27 28.14 12.83
N VAL A 3 -63.04 27.42 11.74
CA VAL A 3 -61.86 26.55 11.58
C VAL A 3 -60.76 27.40 10.96
N SER A 4 -59.74 27.73 11.75
CA SER A 4 -58.50 28.34 11.26
C SER A 4 -57.60 27.22 10.73
N ILE A 5 -57.29 27.27 9.43
CA ILE A 5 -56.28 26.40 8.81
C ILE A 5 -54.93 27.09 8.98
N ILE A 6 -54.08 26.53 9.85
CA ILE A 6 -52.68 26.93 9.99
C ILE A 6 -51.89 26.16 8.92
N ALA A 7 -51.39 26.87 7.91
CA ALA A 7 -50.43 26.32 6.97
C ALA A 7 -49.06 26.28 7.64
N ALA A 8 -48.56 25.08 7.95
CA ALA A 8 -47.19 24.88 8.39
C ALA A 8 -46.26 24.95 7.17
N ALA A 9 -45.50 26.05 7.06
CA ALA A 9 -44.41 26.15 6.10
C ALA A 9 -43.22 25.33 6.60
N THR A 10 -43.02 24.14 6.06
CA THR A 10 -41.79 23.37 6.21
C THR A 10 -40.67 24.08 5.47
N ALA A 11 -39.77 24.73 6.21
CA ALA A 11 -38.49 25.18 5.68
C ALA A 11 -37.62 23.94 5.40
N LEU A 12 -37.48 23.56 4.13
CA LEU A 12 -36.39 22.69 3.70
C LEU A 12 -35.10 23.51 3.84
N LEU A 13 -34.33 23.26 4.92
CA LEU A 13 -32.91 23.60 4.90
C LEU A 13 -32.27 22.74 3.82
N ALA A 14 -31.94 23.34 2.69
CA ALA A 14 -30.96 22.78 1.78
C ALA A 14 -29.63 22.72 2.55
N LEU A 15 -29.20 21.52 2.94
CA LEU A 15 -27.81 21.29 3.31
C LEU A 15 -27.00 21.60 2.05
N ALA A 16 -26.38 22.77 2.01
CA ALA A 16 -25.31 23.03 1.08
C ALA A 16 -24.18 22.07 1.44
N THR A 17 -24.07 20.96 0.72
CA THR A 17 -22.91 20.09 0.77
C THR A 17 -21.73 20.95 0.34
N ALA A 18 -20.90 21.38 1.29
CA ALA A 18 -19.64 22.04 0.98
C ALA A 18 -18.85 21.11 0.06
N ALA A 19 -18.67 21.51 -1.20
CA ALA A 19 -17.88 20.73 -2.14
C ALA A 19 -16.46 20.63 -1.56
N PRO A 20 -15.92 19.42 -1.35
CA PRO A 20 -14.59 19.25 -0.79
C PRO A 20 -13.56 19.95 -1.70
N THR A 21 -12.81 20.90 -1.14
CA THR A 21 -11.62 21.45 -1.79
C THR A 21 -10.64 20.30 -2.02
N PRO A 22 -10.17 20.06 -3.27
CA PRO A 22 -9.19 19.02 -3.54
C PRO A 22 -8.00 19.15 -2.59
N GLN A 23 -7.77 18.12 -1.78
CA GLN A 23 -6.57 17.97 -0.96
C GLN A 23 -5.40 17.65 -1.90
N ASP A 24 -4.96 18.68 -2.64
CA ASP A 24 -3.84 18.57 -3.56
C ASP A 24 -2.60 18.28 -2.72
N PHE A 25 -1.90 17.19 -3.02
CA PHE A 25 -0.63 16.92 -2.34
C PHE A 25 0.32 18.08 -2.61
N ASP A 26 1.03 18.52 -1.58
CA ASP A 26 2.14 19.45 -1.78
C ASP A 26 3.19 18.78 -2.66
N GLY A 27 3.14 19.08 -3.95
CA GLY A 27 4.02 18.46 -4.93
C GLY A 27 5.44 19.00 -4.87
N GLU A 28 5.74 20.11 -4.18
CA GLU A 28 7.15 20.40 -3.87
C GLU A 28 7.68 19.32 -2.93
N PHE A 29 6.89 18.90 -1.95
CA PHE A 29 7.25 17.79 -1.08
C PHE A 29 7.36 16.47 -1.85
N ILE A 30 6.38 16.10 -2.68
CA ILE A 30 6.45 14.86 -3.48
C ILE A 30 7.64 14.85 -4.45
N ASP A 31 7.92 15.97 -5.12
CA ASP A 31 9.01 16.08 -6.09
C ASP A 31 10.38 16.20 -5.40
N SER A 32 10.42 16.68 -4.15
CA SER A 32 11.64 16.69 -3.32
C SER A 32 12.05 15.30 -2.84
N ILE A 33 11.09 14.36 -2.78
CA ILE A 33 11.38 12.99 -2.38
C ILE A 33 12.11 12.32 -3.55
N PRO A 34 13.34 11.82 -3.35
CA PRO A 34 14.07 11.16 -4.40
C PRO A 34 13.22 10.03 -4.99
N ALA A 35 13.08 10.02 -6.31
CA ALA A 35 12.42 8.92 -6.99
C ALA A 35 13.10 7.61 -6.56
N PRO A 36 12.34 6.56 -6.22
CA PRO A 36 12.95 5.33 -5.81
C PRO A 36 13.73 4.77 -7.00
N THR A 37 14.97 4.37 -6.75
CA THR A 37 15.84 3.88 -7.81
C THR A 37 15.25 2.62 -8.42
N ALA A 38 15.22 2.52 -9.75
CA ALA A 38 14.66 1.33 -10.41
C ALA A 38 15.64 0.16 -10.30
N GLN A 39 15.30 -0.84 -9.48
CA GLN A 39 16.09 -2.06 -9.32
C GLN A 39 15.24 -3.32 -9.52
N GLY A 40 15.95 -4.41 -9.77
CA GLY A 40 15.38 -5.74 -9.83
C GLY A 40 16.50 -6.76 -9.64
N ALA A 41 16.14 -8.04 -9.64
CA ALA A 41 17.14 -9.08 -9.51
C ALA A 41 18.12 -9.03 -10.70
N PRO A 42 19.44 -9.02 -10.44
CA PRO A 42 20.43 -8.96 -11.51
C PRO A 42 20.32 -10.17 -12.44
N ALA A 43 20.60 -9.92 -13.73
CA ALA A 43 20.78 -10.98 -14.71
C ALA A 43 21.93 -11.90 -14.30
N GLY A 44 21.80 -13.20 -14.54
CA GLY A 44 22.78 -14.24 -14.24
C GLY A 44 22.96 -14.57 -12.76
N ALA A 45 22.54 -13.69 -11.84
CA ALA A 45 22.82 -13.86 -10.42
C ALA A 45 22.14 -15.10 -9.83
N THR A 46 22.93 -15.92 -9.16
CA THR A 46 22.46 -17.12 -8.43
C THR A 46 22.45 -16.93 -6.91
N LYS A 47 23.00 -15.81 -6.41
CA LYS A 47 23.00 -15.45 -4.99
C LYS A 47 22.56 -14.00 -4.78
N SER A 48 21.85 -13.74 -3.69
CA SER A 48 21.46 -12.39 -3.24
C SER A 48 22.24 -11.99 -1.99
N GLY A 49 23.22 -11.09 -2.09
CA GLY A 49 23.93 -10.54 -0.92
C GLY A 49 24.97 -11.48 -0.25
N PRO A 50 25.61 -11.06 0.86
CA PRO A 50 26.58 -11.88 1.60
C PRO A 50 25.88 -13.07 2.27
N ASP A 51 26.54 -14.24 2.22
CA ASP A 51 25.98 -15.55 2.59
C ASP A 51 25.37 -15.56 4.01
N VAL A 52 24.03 -15.64 4.09
CA VAL A 52 23.33 -16.26 5.21
C VAL A 52 22.60 -17.46 4.62
N ASP A 53 22.99 -18.66 5.03
CA ASP A 53 22.41 -19.91 4.57
C ASP A 53 21.00 -20.10 5.17
N VAL A 54 20.02 -19.45 4.54
CA VAL A 54 18.59 -19.57 4.87
C VAL A 54 17.98 -20.82 4.21
N ASP A 55 18.68 -21.42 3.26
CA ASP A 55 18.19 -22.58 2.49
C ASP A 55 18.31 -23.86 3.32
N ALA A 56 19.36 -24.01 4.14
CA ALA A 56 19.47 -25.07 5.14
C ALA A 56 18.36 -25.03 6.21
N LEU A 57 17.76 -23.86 6.47
CA LEU A 57 16.67 -23.72 7.45
C LEU A 57 15.31 -24.15 6.89
N VAL A 58 15.11 -24.00 5.58
CA VAL A 58 13.84 -24.26 4.88
C VAL A 58 13.71 -25.73 4.45
N GLU A 59 14.82 -26.40 4.16
CA GLU A 59 14.80 -27.82 3.76
C GLU A 59 14.27 -28.73 4.88
N SER A 60 14.42 -28.34 6.15
CA SER A 60 13.86 -29.05 7.31
C SER A 60 12.33 -28.89 7.48
N THR A 61 11.72 -27.86 6.89
CA THR A 61 10.28 -27.53 7.08
C THR A 61 9.39 -27.99 5.93
N VAL A 62 9.92 -28.17 4.72
CA VAL A 62 9.14 -28.63 3.54
C VAL A 62 8.80 -30.12 3.60
N SER A 63 9.61 -30.93 4.29
CA SER A 63 9.34 -32.36 4.54
C SER A 63 7.99 -32.62 5.24
N ASP A 64 7.52 -31.70 6.08
CA ASP A 64 6.30 -31.90 6.89
C ASP A 64 5.00 -31.53 6.15
N ILE A 65 5.08 -30.71 5.10
CA ILE A 65 3.89 -30.23 4.36
C ILE A 65 3.35 -31.29 3.40
N SER A 66 4.22 -32.18 2.89
CA SER A 66 3.87 -33.21 1.91
C SER A 66 2.95 -34.33 2.44
N LYS A 67 2.57 -34.29 3.73
CA LYS A 67 1.74 -35.32 4.40
C LYS A 67 0.30 -34.92 4.71
N ARG A 68 -0.19 -33.75 4.28
CA ARG A 68 -1.58 -33.33 4.53
C ARG A 68 -2.44 -33.44 3.26
N GLY A 69 -3.34 -34.42 3.27
CA GLY A 69 -4.23 -34.79 2.17
C GLY A 69 -5.19 -33.71 1.66
N ALA A 70 -5.79 -34.03 0.51
CA ALA A 70 -6.66 -33.20 -0.30
C ALA A 70 -7.84 -32.60 0.50
N ILE A 71 -7.76 -31.29 0.68
CA ILE A 71 -8.91 -30.40 0.80
C ILE A 71 -8.75 -29.45 -0.39
N SER A 72 -9.83 -29.09 -1.07
CA SER A 72 -9.84 -28.03 -2.10
C SER A 72 -9.26 -26.74 -1.50
N LYS A 73 -7.94 -26.58 -1.59
CA LYS A 73 -7.19 -25.51 -0.93
C LYS A 73 -6.78 -24.51 -1.99
N ARG A 74 -7.24 -23.28 -1.82
CA ARG A 74 -6.53 -22.13 -2.33
C ARG A 74 -5.07 -22.22 -1.86
N GLY A 75 -4.13 -21.99 -2.78
CA GLY A 75 -2.70 -21.93 -2.49
C GLY A 75 -2.33 -20.65 -1.74
N VAL A 76 -1.17 -20.64 -1.06
CA VAL A 76 -0.66 -19.49 -0.27
C VAL A 76 -0.72 -18.19 -1.06
N ALA A 77 -0.34 -18.23 -2.34
CA ALA A 77 -0.41 -17.08 -3.22
C ALA A 77 -1.85 -16.60 -3.42
N SER A 78 -2.79 -17.50 -3.72
CA SER A 78 -4.19 -17.12 -3.94
C SER A 78 -4.91 -16.64 -2.67
N ASP A 79 -4.45 -17.06 -1.49
CA ASP A 79 -4.99 -16.59 -0.22
C ASP A 79 -4.48 -15.20 0.15
N ASN A 80 -3.20 -14.90 -0.09
CA ASN A 80 -2.55 -13.69 0.44
C ASN A 80 -2.22 -12.62 -0.63
N PHE A 81 -2.28 -12.98 -1.90
CA PHE A 81 -1.84 -12.12 -3.02
C PHE A 81 -2.91 -12.05 -4.12
N VAL A 82 -2.89 -10.94 -4.86
CA VAL A 82 -3.61 -10.75 -6.12
C VAL A 82 -2.60 -10.79 -7.25
N LYS A 83 -2.85 -11.63 -8.25
CA LYS A 83 -2.08 -11.65 -9.49
C LYS A 83 -2.31 -10.35 -10.26
N VAL A 84 -1.24 -9.61 -10.52
CA VAL A 84 -1.24 -8.34 -11.25
C VAL A 84 -1.01 -8.55 -12.73
N PHE A 85 -0.11 -9.47 -13.07
CA PHE A 85 0.17 -9.87 -14.45
C PHE A 85 0.75 -11.28 -14.47
N ASP A 86 0.69 -11.91 -15.63
CA ASP A 86 1.28 -13.21 -15.91
C ASP A 86 1.67 -13.34 -17.39
N ASN A 87 2.35 -14.46 -17.68
CA ASN A 87 2.77 -14.85 -19.02
C ASN A 87 3.45 -13.70 -19.79
N TRP A 88 4.34 -13.00 -19.11
CA TRP A 88 5.04 -11.83 -19.66
C TRP A 88 6.52 -12.12 -19.92
N THR A 89 7.06 -11.45 -20.93
CA THR A 89 8.50 -11.41 -21.20
C THR A 89 9.07 -10.20 -20.47
N GLY A 90 10.02 -10.44 -19.57
CA GLY A 90 10.62 -9.41 -18.73
C GLY A 90 10.16 -9.46 -17.26
N SER A 91 11.11 -9.27 -16.35
CA SER A 91 10.87 -9.17 -14.91
C SER A 91 10.65 -7.72 -14.49
N THR A 92 10.04 -7.52 -13.32
CA THR A 92 9.91 -6.23 -12.66
C THR A 92 11.28 -5.56 -12.48
N GLN A 93 11.34 -4.26 -12.75
CA GLN A 93 12.45 -3.35 -12.49
C GLN A 93 11.90 -1.99 -12.08
N THR A 94 11.78 -1.78 -10.77
CA THR A 94 11.24 -0.54 -10.19
C THR A 94 11.81 -0.33 -8.78
N GLY A 95 11.41 0.74 -8.12
CA GLY A 95 11.73 1.01 -6.73
C GLY A 95 11.36 -0.13 -5.77
N GLY A 96 12.01 -0.13 -4.60
CA GLY A 96 11.61 -1.01 -3.49
C GLY A 96 12.04 -2.45 -3.67
N TYR A 97 12.98 -2.75 -4.57
CA TYR A 97 13.59 -4.07 -4.64
C TYR A 97 14.24 -4.44 -3.29
N LEU A 98 13.83 -5.56 -2.72
CA LEU A 98 14.37 -6.05 -1.45
C LEU A 98 15.46 -7.09 -1.68
N THR A 99 15.13 -8.15 -2.42
CA THR A 99 16.02 -9.30 -2.65
C THR A 99 15.43 -10.24 -3.72
N PHE A 100 16.11 -11.33 -4.03
CA PHE A 100 15.56 -12.45 -4.80
C PHE A 100 15.87 -13.79 -4.14
N LYS A 101 15.06 -14.80 -4.45
CA LYS A 101 15.29 -16.20 -4.09
C LYS A 101 15.33 -17.05 -5.36
N LEU A 102 16.24 -18.02 -5.40
CA LEU A 102 16.17 -19.11 -6.36
C LEU A 102 15.21 -20.17 -5.83
N LEU A 103 14.36 -20.68 -6.71
CA LEU A 103 13.42 -21.75 -6.41
C LEU A 103 13.85 -23.03 -7.13
N PRO A 104 13.58 -24.22 -6.55
CA PRO A 104 13.88 -25.50 -7.20
C PRO A 104 12.99 -25.77 -8.41
N SER A 105 11.83 -25.11 -8.50
CA SER A 105 10.90 -25.17 -9.63
C SER A 105 10.13 -23.85 -9.74
N TYR A 106 9.41 -23.64 -10.83
CA TYR A 106 8.47 -22.53 -10.95
C TYR A 106 7.27 -22.76 -10.00
N ASP A 107 7.41 -22.33 -8.75
CA ASP A 107 6.43 -22.50 -7.68
C ASP A 107 5.99 -21.15 -7.12
N VAL A 108 4.78 -20.74 -7.50
CA VAL A 108 4.17 -19.47 -7.11
C VAL A 108 3.88 -19.44 -5.60
N ASP A 109 3.44 -20.55 -5.00
CA ASP A 109 3.09 -20.62 -3.57
C ASP A 109 4.34 -20.59 -2.69
N LEU A 110 5.42 -21.23 -3.14
CA LEU A 110 6.72 -21.12 -2.48
C LEU A 110 7.25 -19.68 -2.55
N CYS A 111 7.15 -19.01 -3.71
CA CYS A 111 7.54 -17.61 -3.83
C CYS A 111 6.70 -16.69 -2.90
N ALA A 112 5.38 -16.91 -2.84
CA ALA A 112 4.49 -16.21 -1.92
C ALA A 112 4.89 -16.41 -0.46
N THR A 113 5.22 -17.65 -0.08
CA THR A 113 5.70 -17.98 1.27
C THR A 113 7.00 -17.25 1.61
N LYS A 114 7.95 -17.20 0.66
CA LYS A 114 9.21 -16.45 0.83
C LYS A 114 8.96 -14.95 0.95
N CYS A 115 7.98 -14.40 0.24
CA CYS A 115 7.57 -13.00 0.42
C CYS A 115 6.98 -12.76 1.81
N LEU A 116 6.02 -13.58 2.27
CA LEU A 116 5.41 -13.42 3.60
C LEU A 116 6.43 -13.50 4.75
N ALA A 117 7.47 -14.33 4.60
CA ALA A 117 8.56 -14.45 5.57
C ALA A 117 9.58 -13.29 5.52
N ASN A 118 9.62 -12.52 4.42
CA ASN A 118 10.55 -11.41 4.26
C ASN A 118 9.91 -10.10 4.69
N THR A 119 10.32 -9.57 5.85
CA THR A 119 9.80 -8.32 6.41
C THR A 119 9.76 -7.21 5.36
N GLY A 120 8.59 -6.58 5.23
CA GLY A 120 8.36 -5.50 4.27
C GLY A 120 8.05 -5.96 2.85
N CYS A 121 8.04 -7.26 2.53
CA CYS A 121 7.61 -7.71 1.19
C CYS A 121 6.10 -7.54 1.00
N VAL A 122 5.72 -6.74 0.01
CA VAL A 122 4.33 -6.49 -0.38
C VAL A 122 4.06 -6.84 -1.84
N PHE A 123 5.08 -7.25 -2.59
CA PHE A 123 4.94 -7.75 -3.95
C PHE A 123 6.07 -8.72 -4.26
N PHE A 124 5.75 -9.75 -5.04
CA PHE A 124 6.75 -10.61 -5.63
C PHE A 124 6.54 -10.75 -7.14
N ASN A 125 7.64 -10.90 -7.86
CA ASN A 125 7.65 -11.28 -9.26
C ASN A 125 8.41 -12.59 -9.42
N ILE A 126 7.69 -13.63 -9.84
CA ILE A 126 8.26 -14.93 -10.18
C ILE A 126 8.43 -15.01 -11.70
N TYR A 127 9.58 -15.49 -12.16
CA TYR A 127 9.89 -15.61 -13.58
C TYR A 127 10.98 -16.65 -13.82
N ASP A 128 11.02 -17.14 -15.06
CA ASP A 128 12.09 -17.98 -15.56
C ASP A 128 13.16 -17.12 -16.22
N GLU A 129 14.40 -17.33 -15.84
CA GLU A 129 15.56 -16.75 -16.50
C GLU A 129 16.36 -17.85 -17.17
N THR A 130 16.35 -17.86 -18.50
CA THR A 130 17.20 -18.76 -19.28
C THR A 130 18.50 -18.07 -19.62
N ASN A 131 19.61 -18.72 -19.29
CA ASN A 131 20.95 -18.27 -19.64
C ASN A 131 21.80 -19.47 -20.14
N PRO A 132 23.01 -19.25 -20.68
CA PRO A 132 23.91 -20.33 -21.10
C PRO A 132 24.21 -21.42 -20.05
N ALA A 133 24.11 -21.11 -18.76
CA ALA A 133 24.34 -22.06 -17.67
C ALA A 133 23.07 -22.90 -17.35
N GLY A 134 21.89 -22.48 -17.81
CA GLY A 134 20.64 -23.21 -17.65
C GLY A 134 19.44 -22.32 -17.34
N LEU A 135 18.40 -22.95 -16.79
CA LEU A 135 17.16 -22.31 -16.38
C LEU A 135 17.21 -21.97 -14.88
N LEU A 136 16.87 -20.74 -14.52
CA LEU A 136 16.72 -20.29 -13.15
C LEU A 136 15.28 -19.87 -12.87
N HIS A 137 14.65 -20.45 -11.87
CA HIS A 137 13.35 -20.01 -11.36
C HIS A 137 13.59 -18.93 -10.30
N LYS A 138 13.41 -17.65 -10.65
CA LYS A 138 13.67 -16.51 -9.77
C LYS A 138 12.38 -15.99 -9.15
N CYS A 139 12.45 -15.70 -7.86
CA CYS A 139 11.42 -15.06 -7.06
C CYS A 139 11.97 -13.73 -6.52
N ALA A 140 11.71 -12.62 -7.20
CA ALA A 140 12.13 -11.29 -6.78
C ALA A 140 11.10 -10.66 -5.85
N LEU A 141 11.55 -10.08 -4.73
CA LEU A 141 10.71 -9.54 -3.66
C LEU A 141 10.84 -8.01 -3.59
N TYR A 142 9.72 -7.32 -3.37
CA TYR A 142 9.64 -5.86 -3.36
C TYR A 142 8.84 -5.33 -2.18
N SER A 143 9.26 -4.17 -1.66
CA SER A 143 8.59 -3.40 -0.61
C SER A 143 7.54 -2.43 -1.12
N MET A 144 7.35 -2.36 -2.43
CA MET A 144 6.27 -1.62 -3.05
C MET A 144 5.51 -2.54 -4.00
N PRO A 145 4.17 -2.39 -4.11
CA PRO A 145 3.41 -3.07 -5.14
C PRO A 145 3.97 -2.72 -6.51
N SER A 146 3.75 -3.58 -7.51
CA SER A 146 4.21 -3.33 -8.87
C SER A 146 3.14 -3.63 -9.90
N THR A 147 3.36 -3.18 -11.14
CA THR A 147 2.45 -3.36 -12.28
C THR A 147 3.17 -4.05 -13.42
N LYS A 148 2.42 -4.53 -14.42
CA LYS A 148 2.98 -5.07 -15.66
C LYS A 148 3.91 -4.06 -16.36
N GLY A 149 3.58 -2.77 -16.32
CA GLY A 149 4.38 -1.71 -16.93
C GLY A 149 5.79 -1.56 -16.35
N ALA A 150 6.00 -2.02 -15.10
CA ALA A 150 7.31 -2.07 -14.48
C ALA A 150 8.12 -3.31 -14.85
N ALA A 151 7.54 -4.29 -15.56
CA ALA A 151 8.21 -5.53 -15.97
C ALA A 151 9.03 -5.34 -17.26
N THR A 152 10.03 -4.46 -17.19
CA THR A 152 10.85 -3.98 -18.31
C THR A 152 12.26 -4.56 -18.35
N ASN A 153 12.64 -5.38 -17.37
CA ASN A 153 13.93 -6.07 -17.39
C ASN A 153 13.78 -7.36 -18.20
N PHE A 154 14.04 -7.28 -19.50
CA PHE A 154 13.93 -8.40 -20.44
C PHE A 154 15.08 -9.41 -20.35
N GLY A 155 16.07 -9.14 -19.49
CA GLY A 155 17.37 -9.78 -19.49
C GLY A 155 18.40 -8.91 -20.21
N GLY A 156 19.59 -9.44 -20.43
CA GLY A 156 20.71 -8.71 -21.04
C GLY A 156 22.03 -9.43 -20.84
N GLN A 157 23.10 -8.87 -21.42
CA GLN A 157 24.46 -9.26 -21.11
C GLN A 157 24.82 -8.73 -19.72
N ASP A 158 25.19 -9.61 -18.79
CA ASP A 158 25.84 -9.17 -17.55
C ASP A 158 27.27 -8.67 -17.83
N HIS A 159 27.96 -8.16 -16.80
CA HIS A 159 29.36 -7.71 -16.89
C HIS A 159 30.34 -8.86 -17.25
N GLY A 160 29.87 -10.09 -17.40
CA GLY A 160 30.62 -11.28 -17.83
C GLY A 160 30.20 -11.83 -19.21
N GLY A 161 29.29 -11.16 -19.94
CA GLY A 161 28.86 -11.55 -21.28
C GLY A 161 27.75 -12.62 -21.34
N VAL A 162 27.13 -12.97 -20.22
CA VAL A 162 26.05 -13.97 -20.16
C VAL A 162 24.76 -13.34 -20.67
N ILE A 163 24.26 -13.81 -21.82
CA ILE A 163 22.94 -13.44 -22.35
C ILE A 163 21.86 -14.14 -21.52
N SER A 164 20.99 -13.38 -20.87
CA SER A 164 19.80 -13.90 -20.18
C SER A 164 18.53 -13.46 -20.88
N VAL A 165 17.52 -14.33 -20.90
CA VAL A 165 16.16 -14.03 -21.36
C VAL A 165 15.18 -14.35 -20.24
N LYS A 166 14.26 -13.42 -19.97
CA LYS A 166 13.26 -13.57 -18.90
C LYS A 166 11.88 -13.88 -19.47
N SER A 167 11.30 -14.99 -19.04
CA SER A 167 10.03 -15.52 -19.55
C SER A 167 9.13 -15.98 -18.41
N LEU A 168 7.88 -16.31 -18.72
CA LEU A 168 6.86 -16.74 -17.76
C LEU A 168 6.77 -15.80 -16.55
N SER A 169 7.00 -14.51 -16.77
CA SER A 169 7.01 -13.54 -15.68
C SER A 169 5.58 -13.29 -15.20
N ALA A 170 5.38 -13.46 -13.90
CA ALA A 170 4.12 -13.20 -13.22
C ALA A 170 4.36 -12.39 -11.95
N GLY A 171 3.58 -11.34 -11.78
CA GLY A 171 3.64 -10.43 -10.65
C GLY A 171 2.44 -10.62 -9.75
N TYR A 172 2.69 -10.68 -8.45
CA TYR A 172 1.67 -10.86 -7.42
C TYR A 172 1.88 -9.79 -6.37
N LYS A 173 0.91 -8.87 -6.27
CA LYS A 173 0.88 -7.93 -5.16
C LYS A 173 0.24 -8.63 -3.99
N LYS A 174 0.77 -8.42 -2.79
CA LYS A 174 0.06 -8.76 -1.57
C LYS A 174 -1.31 -8.11 -1.69
N LYS A 175 -2.35 -8.76 -1.20
CA LYS A 175 -3.67 -8.14 -1.05
C LYS A 175 -3.50 -6.96 -0.08
N ALA A 176 -3.06 -5.82 -0.59
CA ALA A 176 -3.02 -4.54 0.08
C ALA A 176 -4.49 -4.07 0.21
N LEU A 177 -5.04 -3.58 1.32
CA LEU A 177 -4.56 -3.43 2.70
C LEU A 177 -5.70 -3.85 3.61
N GLN A 178 -5.75 -5.15 3.84
CA GLN A 178 -6.54 -5.72 4.92
C GLN A 178 -5.58 -6.14 6.03
N GLU A 179 -4.58 -5.29 6.32
CA GLU A 179 -3.82 -5.49 7.54
C GLU A 179 -4.76 -5.17 8.69
N ASP A 180 -5.08 -6.18 9.49
CA ASP A 180 -5.76 -5.99 10.75
C ASP A 180 -4.83 -5.19 11.65
N VAL A 181 -5.12 -3.91 11.80
CA VAL A 181 -4.40 -3.01 12.70
C VAL A 181 -5.11 -3.04 14.05
N PRO A 182 -4.45 -3.47 15.14
CA PRO A 182 -5.08 -3.51 16.45
C PRO A 182 -5.67 -2.15 16.86
N GLY A 183 -6.96 -2.14 17.21
CA GLY A 183 -7.69 -0.93 17.62
C GLY A 183 -8.23 -0.08 16.47
N TYR A 184 -8.21 -0.60 15.24
CA TYR A 184 -8.79 0.02 14.07
C TYR A 184 -9.62 -0.99 13.27
N HIS A 185 -10.69 -0.51 12.65
CA HIS A 185 -11.38 -1.15 11.53
C HIS A 185 -11.12 -0.35 10.27
N TYR A 186 -11.28 -0.97 9.09
CA TYR A 186 -11.00 -0.31 7.82
C TYR A 186 -12.08 -0.56 6.77
N GLU A 187 -12.13 0.36 5.81
CA GLU A 187 -12.87 0.25 4.55
C GLU A 187 -11.93 0.61 3.40
N CYS A 188 -11.98 -0.15 2.30
CA CYS A 188 -11.12 0.09 1.15
C CYS A 188 -11.90 0.74 0.00
N PHE A 189 -11.27 1.72 -0.64
CA PHE A 189 -11.88 2.61 -1.63
C PHE A 189 -11.35 2.39 -3.05
N GLY A 190 -10.29 1.60 -3.22
CA GLY A 190 -9.75 1.27 -4.54
C GLY A 190 -8.83 2.37 -5.08
N ASP A 191 -9.21 3.01 -6.18
CA ASP A 191 -8.38 3.94 -6.96
C ASP A 191 -8.55 5.42 -6.59
N ALA A 192 -9.20 5.69 -5.46
CA ALA A 192 -9.38 7.04 -4.94
C ALA A 192 -9.04 7.12 -3.45
N SER A 193 -8.30 8.16 -3.07
CA SER A 193 -8.09 8.55 -1.68
C SER A 193 -9.16 9.53 -1.21
N ILE A 194 -9.21 9.73 0.11
CA ILE A 194 -10.13 10.64 0.77
C ILE A 194 -9.86 12.08 0.35
N ASN A 195 -10.89 12.71 -0.19
CA ASN A 195 -10.99 14.15 -0.40
C ASN A 195 -11.86 14.74 0.70
N ALA A 196 -11.24 15.00 1.87
CA ALA A 196 -11.96 15.40 3.06
C ALA A 196 -12.57 16.82 2.93
N PRO A 197 -13.90 16.97 3.02
CA PRO A 197 -14.50 18.29 3.24
C PRO A 197 -14.17 18.79 4.64
N GLN A 198 -14.38 20.09 4.87
CA GLN A 198 -14.37 20.67 6.21
C GLN A 198 -15.83 20.85 6.69
N PRO A 199 -16.43 19.87 7.38
CA PRO A 199 -17.85 19.93 7.78
C PRO A 199 -18.13 20.89 8.94
N GLY A 200 -17.10 21.40 9.61
CA GLY A 200 -17.22 22.25 10.80
C GLY A 200 -16.13 23.32 10.92
N PRO A 201 -16.08 24.05 12.06
CA PRO A 201 -15.13 25.15 12.23
C PRO A 201 -13.68 24.70 12.37
N VAL A 202 -13.45 23.43 12.73
CA VAL A 202 -12.12 22.84 12.85
C VAL A 202 -11.79 22.08 11.58
N ASP A 203 -10.64 22.37 10.98
CA ASP A 203 -10.10 21.58 9.88
C ASP A 203 -9.77 20.16 10.38
N PRO A 204 -10.37 19.10 9.81
CA PRO A 204 -10.10 17.74 10.22
C PRO A 204 -8.76 17.21 9.72
N TYR A 205 -8.08 17.87 8.78
CA TYR A 205 -6.82 17.41 8.20
C TYR A 205 -5.62 17.53 9.16
N MET A 206 -4.80 16.48 9.26
CA MET A 206 -3.61 16.41 10.13
C MET A 206 -2.30 16.17 9.37
N GLY A 207 -2.30 16.42 8.06
CA GLY A 207 -1.14 16.25 7.20
C GLY A 207 -1.07 14.87 6.53
N VAL A 208 -0.07 14.74 5.67
CA VAL A 208 0.28 13.51 4.94
C VAL A 208 1.69 13.06 5.32
N SER A 209 1.98 11.77 5.19
CA SER A 209 3.34 11.21 5.27
C SER A 209 3.57 10.21 4.15
N PHE A 210 4.75 10.27 3.51
CA PHE A 210 5.17 9.31 2.48
C PHE A 210 6.27 8.34 2.96
N THR A 211 6.65 8.39 4.24
CA THR A 211 7.66 7.48 4.82
C THR A 211 7.05 6.16 5.28
N THR A 212 5.89 5.79 4.73
CA THR A 212 5.10 4.66 5.20
C THR A 212 5.27 3.44 4.31
N THR A 213 5.15 2.27 4.91
CA THR A 213 5.22 0.97 4.21
C THR A 213 4.06 0.04 4.59
N SER A 214 3.27 0.40 5.61
CA SER A 214 2.08 -0.36 6.03
C SER A 214 1.10 0.47 6.87
N PRO A 215 -0.17 0.02 7.01
CA PRO A 215 -1.17 0.63 7.89
C PRO A 215 -0.75 0.69 9.34
N SER A 216 -0.02 -0.31 9.86
CA SER A 216 0.49 -0.27 11.24
C SER A 216 1.49 0.88 11.44
N VAL A 217 2.29 1.22 10.42
CA VAL A 217 3.17 2.41 10.47
C VAL A 217 2.34 3.70 10.51
N CYS A 218 1.23 3.77 9.75
CA CYS A 218 0.30 4.89 9.84
C CYS A 218 -0.36 4.98 11.22
N ALA A 219 -0.83 3.87 11.79
CA ALA A 219 -1.46 3.85 13.10
C ALA A 219 -0.52 4.37 14.18
N ALA A 220 0.74 3.93 14.18
CA ALA A 220 1.78 4.46 15.07
C ALA A 220 2.03 5.96 14.85
N ALA A 221 2.02 6.44 13.60
CA ALA A 221 2.14 7.86 13.30
C ALA A 221 0.90 8.66 13.76
N CYS A 222 -0.30 8.09 13.67
CA CYS A 222 -1.56 8.66 14.14
C CYS A 222 -1.54 8.81 15.68
N ASP A 223 -1.06 7.80 16.41
CA ASP A 223 -0.83 7.87 17.85
C ASP A 223 0.22 8.92 18.22
N ALA A 224 1.34 8.97 17.48
CA ALA A 224 2.40 9.96 17.71
C ALA A 224 1.92 11.41 17.51
N LYS A 225 1.08 11.66 16.49
CA LYS A 225 0.44 12.97 16.26
C LYS A 225 -0.47 13.36 17.43
N THR A 226 -1.28 12.41 17.91
CA THR A 226 -2.15 12.62 19.07
C THR A 226 -1.34 12.96 20.32
N ALA A 227 -0.29 12.20 20.61
CA ALA A 227 0.58 12.43 21.76
C ALA A 227 1.34 13.76 21.67
N TYR A 228 1.77 14.16 20.47
CA TYR A 228 2.37 15.47 20.24
C TYR A 228 1.39 16.59 20.54
N ASN A 229 0.18 16.54 19.98
CA ASN A 229 -0.83 17.57 20.20
C ASN A 229 -1.25 17.67 21.67
N LEU A 230 -1.34 16.55 22.39
CA LEU A 230 -1.58 16.55 23.83
C LEU A 230 -0.49 17.30 24.61
N LYS A 231 0.79 17.11 24.25
CA LYS A 231 1.91 17.84 24.90
C LYS A 231 1.89 19.33 24.60
N GLN A 232 1.35 19.72 23.44
CA GLN A 232 1.22 21.11 23.01
C GLN A 232 -0.15 21.73 23.35
N ALA A 233 -0.97 21.05 24.16
CA ALA A 233 -2.33 21.51 24.46
C ALA A 233 -2.32 22.93 25.10
N PRO A 234 -3.27 23.81 24.75
CA PRO A 234 -3.40 25.13 25.38
C PRO A 234 -3.81 25.01 26.84
N LEU A 235 -3.87 26.14 27.55
CA LEU A 235 -4.27 26.20 28.97
C LEU A 235 -5.66 25.60 29.26
N ASN A 236 -6.57 25.60 28.28
CA ASN A 236 -7.90 24.98 28.39
C ASN A 236 -7.85 23.43 28.29
N GLY A 237 -6.67 22.85 28.06
CA GLY A 237 -6.44 21.41 28.02
C GLY A 237 -6.95 20.68 26.78
N THR A 238 -7.49 21.40 25.77
CA THR A 238 -8.04 20.76 24.57
C THR A 238 -6.96 20.45 23.54
N TYR A 239 -7.01 19.28 22.90
CA TYR A 239 -6.05 18.89 21.87
C TYR A 239 -6.72 18.10 20.74
N ARG A 240 -6.08 18.13 19.56
CA ARG A 240 -6.52 17.39 18.37
C ARG A 240 -5.99 15.96 18.42
N ALA A 241 -6.87 14.98 18.33
CA ALA A 241 -6.53 13.57 18.26
C ALA A 241 -6.71 13.04 16.83
N CYS A 242 -5.84 12.11 16.45
CA CYS A 242 -5.94 11.39 15.20
C CYS A 242 -6.80 10.13 15.40
N ASN A 243 -7.93 10.07 14.70
CA ASN A 243 -8.89 8.98 14.78
C ASN A 243 -9.07 8.24 13.46
N PHE A 244 -8.57 8.80 12.37
CA PHE A 244 -8.69 8.22 11.05
C PHE A 244 -7.43 8.46 10.23
N PHE A 245 -7.04 7.49 9.42
CA PHE A 245 -6.04 7.69 8.39
C PHE A 245 -6.42 6.95 7.11
N ASP A 246 -6.16 7.57 5.97
CA ASP A 246 -6.26 6.96 4.66
C ASP A 246 -4.86 6.53 4.20
N PHE A 247 -4.68 5.24 3.97
CA PHE A 247 -3.45 4.68 3.44
C PHE A 247 -3.64 4.26 1.99
N TYR A 248 -2.79 4.74 1.10
CA TYR A 248 -2.91 4.52 -0.34
C TYR A 248 -1.55 4.55 -1.04
N ASN A 249 -1.50 3.96 -2.23
CA ASN A 249 -0.36 4.05 -3.12
C ASN A 249 -0.52 5.23 -4.08
N VAL A 250 0.60 5.90 -4.35
CA VAL A 250 0.73 6.89 -5.41
C VAL A 250 1.52 6.26 -6.56
N TYR A 251 0.95 6.34 -7.75
CA TYR A 251 1.54 5.87 -9.00
C TYR A 251 1.93 7.07 -9.84
N ARG A 252 3.13 7.06 -10.42
CA ARG A 252 3.60 8.02 -11.42
C ARG A 252 3.61 7.34 -12.79
N ASP A 253 2.79 7.81 -13.71
CA ASP A 253 2.58 7.21 -15.04
C ASP A 253 2.26 5.71 -14.98
N SER A 254 1.37 5.31 -14.06
CA SER A 254 1.00 3.90 -13.79
C SER A 254 2.12 3.02 -13.22
N ILE A 255 3.27 3.61 -12.88
CA ILE A 255 4.36 2.95 -12.19
C ILE A 255 4.30 3.32 -10.71
N PRO A 256 4.30 2.35 -9.78
CA PRO A 256 4.28 2.63 -8.35
C PRO A 256 5.43 3.56 -7.97
N TYR A 257 5.10 4.63 -7.27
CA TYR A 257 6.02 5.71 -6.94
C TYR A 257 6.28 5.77 -5.44
N GLN A 258 5.22 5.94 -4.64
CA GLN A 258 5.31 6.03 -3.19
C GLN A 258 4.06 5.47 -2.52
N THR A 259 4.13 5.26 -1.21
CA THR A 259 2.98 4.95 -0.38
C THR A 259 2.75 6.10 0.58
N ALA A 260 1.51 6.41 0.90
CA ALA A 260 1.15 7.56 1.71
C ALA A 260 0.15 7.21 2.81
N CYS A 261 0.23 7.91 3.95
CA CYS A 261 -0.84 8.00 4.92
C CYS A 261 -1.30 9.46 5.00
N THR A 262 -2.59 9.72 4.81
CA THR A 262 -3.21 11.01 5.16
C THR A 262 -3.98 10.87 6.46
N PHE A 263 -3.81 11.80 7.39
CA PHE A 263 -4.33 11.69 8.76
C PHE A 263 -5.45 12.70 9.04
N TYR A 264 -6.45 12.29 9.83
CA TYR A 264 -7.63 13.10 10.11
C TYR A 264 -8.15 12.96 11.55
N LEU A 265 -8.87 13.99 12.00
CA LEU A 265 -9.57 14.04 13.30
C LEU A 265 -10.82 13.17 13.33
N ILE A 266 -11.49 13.05 12.19
CA ILE A 266 -12.75 12.35 11.99
C ILE A 266 -12.62 11.35 10.86
N SER A 267 -13.46 10.32 10.89
CA SER A 267 -13.51 9.30 9.83
C SER A 267 -14.31 9.78 8.63
N TYR A 268 -13.96 9.20 7.48
CA TYR A 268 -14.65 9.38 6.21
C TYR A 268 -14.97 8.01 5.62
N ASP A 269 -16.17 7.89 5.07
CA ASP A 269 -16.58 6.70 4.31
C ASP A 269 -16.20 6.81 2.82
N ALA A 270 -16.48 5.74 2.07
CA ALA A 270 -16.18 5.66 0.64
C ALA A 270 -16.78 6.78 -0.22
N SER A 271 -17.84 7.49 0.23
CA SER A 271 -18.42 8.60 -0.54
C SER A 271 -17.49 9.81 -0.65
N PHE A 272 -16.50 9.91 0.25
CA PHE A 272 -15.47 10.95 0.22
C PHE A 272 -14.19 10.51 -0.49
N ALA A 273 -14.08 9.25 -0.91
CA ALA A 273 -12.95 8.76 -1.69
C ALA A 273 -13.09 9.21 -3.15
N THR A 274 -12.77 10.47 -3.41
CA THR A 274 -12.91 11.08 -4.75
C THR A 274 -11.62 11.71 -5.26
N ASN A 275 -10.50 11.54 -4.54
CA ASN A 275 -9.19 12.00 -4.99
C ASN A 275 -8.50 10.89 -5.81
N PHE A 276 -8.57 10.99 -7.13
CA PHE A 276 -7.96 10.03 -8.06
C PHE A 276 -6.49 10.37 -8.39
N GLY A 277 -5.94 11.42 -7.80
CA GLY A 277 -4.62 11.97 -8.13
C GLY A 277 -4.70 13.20 -9.04
N GLN A 278 -3.56 13.56 -9.63
CA GLN A 278 -3.37 14.85 -10.31
C GLN A 278 -2.31 14.75 -11.43
N LYS A 279 -2.41 15.63 -12.44
CA LYS A 279 -1.33 15.84 -13.42
C LYS A 279 -0.43 16.97 -12.95
N ARG A 280 0.87 16.71 -12.84
CA ARG A 280 1.85 17.73 -12.42
C ARG A 280 3.22 17.49 -13.04
N ASN A 281 3.88 18.57 -13.48
CA ASN A 281 5.23 18.54 -14.04
C ASN A 281 5.43 17.52 -15.19
N GLY A 282 4.39 17.31 -16.01
CA GLY A 282 4.41 16.37 -17.13
C GLY A 282 4.13 14.91 -16.76
N TYR A 283 4.02 14.60 -15.46
CA TYR A 283 3.70 13.26 -14.96
C TYR A 283 2.22 13.15 -14.56
N GLN A 284 1.62 11.98 -14.78
CA GLN A 284 0.34 11.61 -14.20
C GLN A 284 0.56 10.94 -12.85
N TYR A 285 0.17 11.60 -11.77
CA TYR A 285 0.06 10.95 -10.47
C TYR A 285 -1.35 10.39 -10.32
N SER A 286 -1.47 9.13 -9.90
CA SER A 286 -2.75 8.45 -9.68
C SER A 286 -2.74 7.71 -8.37
N ILE A 287 -3.92 7.50 -7.81
CA ILE A 287 -4.10 6.80 -6.54
C ILE A 287 -4.51 5.35 -6.79
N GLY A 288 -4.05 4.45 -5.93
CA GLY A 288 -4.45 3.06 -5.95
C GLY A 288 -4.40 2.42 -4.58
N GLU A 289 -5.20 1.36 -4.44
CA GLU A 289 -5.30 0.55 -3.23
C GLU A 289 -5.48 1.38 -1.95
N SER A 290 -6.31 2.42 -2.01
CA SER A 290 -6.65 3.23 -0.86
C SER A 290 -7.54 2.47 0.12
N CYS A 291 -7.23 2.57 1.40
CA CYS A 291 -8.08 2.11 2.51
C CYS A 291 -8.04 3.11 3.66
N GLY A 292 -9.22 3.48 4.15
CA GLY A 292 -9.43 4.28 5.33
C GLY A 292 -9.50 3.43 6.59
N TYR A 293 -8.71 3.78 7.61
CA TYR A 293 -8.64 3.11 8.90
C TYR A 293 -9.20 4.01 9.99
N THR A 294 -10.28 3.58 10.62
CA THR A 294 -10.95 4.29 11.71
C THR A 294 -10.64 3.63 13.03
N ARG A 295 -10.25 4.41 14.03
CA ARG A 295 -10.02 3.92 15.40
C ARG A 295 -11.33 3.39 15.98
N ASP A 296 -11.30 2.19 16.57
CA ASP A 296 -12.49 1.55 17.15
C ASP A 296 -13.09 2.37 18.29
N VAL A 297 -12.22 3.02 19.07
CA VAL A 297 -12.61 3.94 20.14
C VAL A 297 -12.08 5.33 19.82
N LEU A 298 -12.96 6.20 19.34
CA LEU A 298 -12.62 7.58 19.00
C LEU A 298 -12.15 8.35 20.24
N ILE A 299 -11.10 9.14 20.06
CA ILE A 299 -10.54 10.03 21.08
C ILE A 299 -11.19 11.41 20.91
N GLY A 300 -11.93 11.83 21.94
CA GLY A 300 -12.63 13.11 21.96
C GLY A 300 -13.93 13.12 21.13
N VAL A 301 -14.58 14.28 21.10
CA VAL A 301 -15.75 14.53 20.25
C VAL A 301 -15.25 15.27 19.01
N ASP A 302 -15.56 14.73 17.82
CA ASP A 302 -15.06 15.24 16.53
C ASP A 302 -13.53 15.39 16.47
N GLY A 303 -12.82 14.48 17.16
CA GLY A 303 -11.36 14.48 17.29
C GLY A 303 -10.79 15.57 18.19
N ILE A 304 -11.62 16.26 18.96
CA ILE A 304 -11.20 17.20 20.02
C ILE A 304 -11.37 16.54 21.38
N ALA A 305 -10.24 16.31 22.04
CA ALA A 305 -10.19 15.74 23.39
C ALA A 305 -9.75 16.78 24.41
N THR A 306 -10.07 16.54 25.68
CA THR A 306 -9.66 17.38 26.81
C THR A 306 -8.78 16.56 27.74
N LYS A 307 -7.69 17.15 28.21
CA LYS A 307 -6.83 16.56 29.23
C LYS A 307 -7.65 16.39 30.53
N VAL A 308 -7.80 15.14 30.98
CA VAL A 308 -8.39 14.80 32.28
C VAL A 308 -7.33 14.96 33.36
#